data_AF-A0A7V9GJ40-F1
#
_entry.id   AF-A0A7V9GJ40-F1
#
_cell.length_a   1.000
_cell.length_b   1.000
_cell.length_c   1.000
_cell.angle_alpha   90.00
_cell.angle_beta   90.00
_cell.angle_gamma   90.00
#
_symmetry.space_group_name_H-M   'P 1'
#
loop_
_entity.id
_entity.type
_entity.pdbx_description
1 polymer ?
#
loop_
_entity_poly.entity_id
_entity_poly.type
_entity_poly.pdbx_seq_one_letter_code
_entity_poly.pdbx_strand_id
1 'polypeptide(L)'
;MSRRRRATRKAPVDDGFWGKADVELAPPAAIVPTSDPRALLRSLGDPPLAPDPATAAGHLGVVYEEAVKTATALAAANGLLDPELFGER
;
A
#
# COMPACT_ATOMS: atom_id res chain seq x y z
N MET A 1 18.73 -44.82 -33.53
CA MET A 1 19.15 -43.97 -32.39
C MET A 1 18.01 -43.03 -32.01
N SER A 2 17.33 -43.28 -30.88
CA SER A 2 16.13 -42.52 -30.48
C SER A 2 16.50 -41.45 -29.45
N ARG A 3 16.32 -40.17 -29.82
CA ARG A 3 16.59 -39.01 -28.96
C ARG A 3 15.39 -38.77 -28.05
N ARG A 4 15.51 -39.20 -26.79
CA ARG A 4 14.51 -39.01 -25.74
C ARG A 4 14.45 -37.52 -25.38
N ARG A 5 13.41 -36.80 -25.85
CA ARG A 5 13.16 -35.40 -25.48
C ARG A 5 12.86 -35.34 -23.98
N ARG A 6 13.78 -34.79 -23.20
CA ARG A 6 13.59 -34.54 -21.78
C ARG A 6 12.69 -33.30 -21.64
N ALA A 7 11.42 -33.53 -21.33
CA ALA A 7 10.52 -32.45 -20.96
C ALA A 7 11.06 -31.79 -19.69
N THR A 8 11.43 -30.51 -19.79
CA THR A 8 11.74 -29.66 -18.65
C THR A 8 10.44 -29.44 -17.89
N ARG A 9 10.23 -30.22 -16.82
CA ARG A 9 9.16 -29.94 -15.84
C ARG A 9 9.41 -28.53 -15.31
N LYS A 10 8.48 -27.61 -15.62
CA LYS A 10 8.42 -26.29 -14.99
C LYS A 10 8.39 -26.52 -13.49
N ALA A 11 9.33 -25.93 -12.75
CA ALA A 11 9.35 -26.04 -11.31
C ALA A 11 7.98 -25.56 -10.78
N PRO A 12 7.37 -26.28 -9.82
CA PRO A 12 6.15 -25.82 -9.19
C PRO A 12 6.44 -24.45 -8.56
N VAL A 13 5.56 -23.49 -8.83
CA VAL A 13 5.58 -22.20 -8.13
C VAL A 13 5.38 -22.52 -6.65
N ASP A 14 6.19 -21.92 -5.77
CA ASP A 14 6.07 -22.17 -4.33
C ASP A 14 4.81 -21.47 -3.81
N ASP A 15 3.69 -22.20 -3.86
CA ASP A 15 2.36 -21.77 -3.39
C ASP A 15 2.34 -21.52 -1.86
N GLY A 16 3.40 -21.90 -1.14
CA GLY A 16 3.53 -21.69 0.30
C GLY A 16 3.97 -20.28 0.67
N PHE A 17 4.68 -19.56 -0.21
CA PHE A 17 5.21 -18.23 0.09
C PHE A 17 4.27 -17.10 -0.32
N TRP A 18 3.69 -17.18 -1.53
CA TRP A 18 2.82 -16.13 -2.09
C TRP A 18 1.32 -16.40 -1.91
N GLY A 19 0.96 -17.56 -1.34
CA GLY A 19 -0.41 -18.06 -1.28
C GLY A 19 -0.78 -18.82 -2.56
N LYS A 20 -1.92 -19.51 -2.51
CA LYS A 20 -2.36 -20.36 -3.63
C LYS A 20 -3.10 -19.54 -4.67
N ALA A 21 -2.78 -19.76 -5.94
CA ALA A 21 -3.39 -19.06 -7.06
C ALA A 21 -4.88 -19.38 -7.27
N ASP A 22 -5.40 -20.43 -6.62
CA ASP A 22 -6.79 -20.88 -6.70
C ASP A 22 -7.69 -20.27 -5.60
N VAL A 23 -7.16 -19.36 -4.78
CA VAL A 23 -7.95 -18.65 -3.79
C VAL A 23 -8.63 -17.44 -4.45
N GLU A 24 -9.95 -17.51 -4.59
CA GLU A 24 -10.79 -16.35 -4.90
C GLU A 24 -10.67 -15.35 -3.73
N LEU A 25 -10.02 -14.21 -3.98
CA LEU A 25 -9.90 -13.15 -3.00
C LEU A 25 -11.18 -12.33 -2.97
N ALA A 26 -11.64 -11.96 -1.77
CA ALA A 26 -12.71 -10.98 -1.64
C ALA A 26 -12.31 -9.67 -2.34
N PRO A 27 -13.25 -8.94 -2.96
CA PRO A 27 -12.96 -7.62 -3.49
C PRO A 27 -12.33 -6.73 -2.42
N PRO A 28 -11.29 -5.95 -2.75
CA PRO A 28 -10.69 -5.04 -1.80
C PRO A 28 -11.72 -4.00 -1.35
N ALA A 29 -11.70 -3.66 -0.06
CA ALA A 29 -12.51 -2.57 0.46
C ALA A 29 -12.09 -1.25 -0.21
N ALA A 30 -13.08 -0.38 -0.45
CA ALA A 30 -12.82 0.95 -0.99
C ALA A 30 -11.93 1.76 -0.03
N ILE A 31 -11.02 2.54 -0.61
CA ILE A 31 -10.06 3.37 0.12
C ILE A 31 -10.64 4.78 0.26
N VAL A 32 -10.68 5.25 1.50
CA VAL A 32 -11.04 6.63 1.85
C VAL A 32 -9.76 7.38 2.25
N PRO A 33 -9.31 8.38 1.46
CA PRO A 33 -8.18 9.22 1.82
C PRO A 33 -8.45 10.03 3.09
N THR A 34 -7.44 10.15 3.95
CA THR A 34 -7.53 11.02 5.13
C THR A 34 -7.55 12.50 4.70
N SER A 35 -8.42 13.29 5.32
CA SER A 35 -8.41 14.76 5.18
C SER A 35 -7.34 15.42 6.05
N ASP A 36 -6.72 14.67 6.98
CA ASP A 36 -5.69 15.16 7.89
C ASP A 36 -4.51 14.18 7.96
N PRO A 37 -3.53 14.33 7.06
CA PRO A 37 -2.33 13.48 7.03
C PRO A 37 -1.50 13.53 8.32
N ARG A 38 -1.64 14.60 9.11
CA ARG A 38 -0.86 14.82 10.34
C ARG A 38 -1.57 14.34 11.60
N ALA A 39 -2.80 13.84 11.50
CA ALA A 39 -3.57 13.36 12.66
C ALA A 39 -2.82 12.27 13.43
N LEU A 40 -2.21 11.32 12.73
CA LEU A 40 -1.41 10.26 13.33
C LEU A 40 -0.20 10.81 14.09
N LEU A 41 0.55 11.73 13.49
CA LEU A 41 1.70 12.37 14.14
C LEU A 41 1.31 13.05 15.45
N ARG A 42 0.18 13.78 15.47
CA ARG A 42 -0.30 14.42 16.70
C ARG A 42 -0.77 13.43 17.76
N SER A 43 -1.33 12.29 17.36
CA SER A 43 -1.76 11.24 18.30
C SER A 43 -0.60 10.54 19.00
N LEU A 44 0.58 10.52 18.37
CA LEU A 44 1.78 9.89 18.91
C LEU A 44 2.54 10.80 19.90
N GLY A 45 2.18 12.09 19.99
CA GLY A 45 2.85 13.08 20.82
C GLY A 45 4.19 13.54 20.23
N ASP A 46 5.03 14.13 21.08
CA ASP A 46 6.31 14.67 20.63
C ASP A 46 7.29 13.55 20.26
N PRO A 47 7.93 13.63 19.08
CA PRO A 47 8.86 12.61 18.67
C PRO A 47 10.08 12.58 19.61
N PRO A 48 10.58 11.40 20.02
CA PRO A 48 11.74 11.26 20.89
C PRO A 48 13.06 11.49 20.13
N LEU A 49 13.12 12.57 19.34
CA LEU A 49 14.24 12.94 18.50
C LEU A 49 14.84 14.24 19.03
N ALA A 50 15.99 14.13 19.69
CA ALA A 50 16.75 15.27 20.20
C ALA A 50 17.62 15.90 19.09
N PRO A 51 17.96 17.20 19.16
CA PRO A 51 17.60 18.15 20.22
C PRO A 51 16.29 18.92 20.00
N ASP A 52 15.68 18.85 18.81
CA ASP A 52 14.50 19.63 18.45
C ASP A 52 13.34 18.75 17.94
N PRO A 53 12.45 18.31 18.86
CA PRO A 53 11.26 17.52 18.51
C PRO A 53 10.32 18.23 17.54
N ALA A 54 10.24 19.57 17.57
CA ALA A 54 9.33 20.33 16.72
C ALA A 54 9.79 20.30 15.26
N THR A 55 11.10 20.47 15.02
CA THR A 55 11.67 20.32 13.68
C THR A 55 11.51 18.89 13.16
N ALA A 56 11.72 17.88 14.02
CA ALA A 56 11.50 16.48 13.65
C ALA A 56 10.04 16.20 13.28
N ALA A 57 9.08 16.71 14.06
CA ALA A 57 7.65 16.60 13.76
C ALA A 57 7.29 17.30 12.43
N GLY A 58 7.93 18.43 12.13
CA GLY A 58 7.79 19.13 10.86
C GLY A 58 8.21 18.28 9.66
N HIS A 59 9.40 17.67 9.73
CA HIS A 59 9.89 16.78 8.66
C HIS A 59 9.01 15.54 8.47
N LEU A 60 8.60 14.89 9.57
CA LEU A 60 7.68 13.77 9.50
C LEU A 60 6.34 14.21 8.90
N GLY A 61 5.85 15.40 9.22
CA GLY A 61 4.64 15.97 8.64
C GLY A 61 4.69 16.03 7.11
N VAL A 62 5.81 16.49 6.54
CA VAL A 62 6.00 16.54 5.07
C VAL A 62 6.00 15.14 4.46
N VAL A 63 6.67 14.17 5.09
CA VAL A 63 6.72 12.78 4.62
C VAL A 63 5.32 12.16 4.62
N TYR A 64 4.55 12.35 5.70
CA TYR A 64 3.20 11.81 5.80
C TYR A 64 2.23 12.46 4.81
N GLU A 65 2.33 13.77 4.58
CA GLU A 65 1.55 14.44 3.53
C GLU A 65 1.81 13.84 2.15
N GLU A 66 3.08 13.64 1.80
CA GLU A 66 3.45 13.07 0.50
C GLU A 66 3.05 11.60 0.36
N ALA A 67 3.17 10.83 1.45
CA ALA A 67 2.71 9.45 1.50
C ALA A 67 1.20 9.36 1.25
N VAL A 68 0.39 10.21 1.90
CA VAL A 68 -1.06 10.24 1.68
C VAL A 68 -1.41 10.63 0.24
N LYS A 69 -0.75 11.64 -0.33
CA LYS A 69 -0.96 12.04 -1.73
C LYS A 69 -0.63 10.90 -2.69
N THR A 70 0.52 10.25 -2.52
CA THR A 70 0.96 9.14 -3.39
C THR A 70 0.04 7.94 -3.26
N ALA A 71 -0.33 7.55 -2.04
CA ALA A 71 -1.26 6.46 -1.81
C ALA A 71 -2.64 6.73 -2.43
N THR A 72 -3.13 7.98 -2.32
CA THR A 72 -4.40 8.39 -2.92
C THR A 72 -4.34 8.33 -4.45
N ALA A 73 -3.25 8.81 -5.05
CA ALA A 73 -3.05 8.74 -6.51
C ALA A 73 -2.99 7.29 -7.01
N LEU A 74 -2.30 6.40 -6.28
CA LEU A 74 -2.24 4.98 -6.59
C LEU A 74 -3.63 4.32 -6.45
N ALA A 75 -4.37 4.63 -5.39
CA ALA A 75 -5.73 4.14 -5.22
C ALA A 75 -6.64 4.61 -6.38
N ALA A 76 -6.55 5.88 -6.78
CA ALA A 76 -7.29 6.43 -7.91
C ALA A 76 -6.95 5.72 -9.22
N ALA A 77 -5.65 5.52 -9.49
CA ALA A 77 -5.16 4.86 -10.71
C ALA A 77 -5.62 3.40 -10.83
N ASN A 78 -5.94 2.75 -9.71
CA ASN A 78 -6.42 1.37 -9.67
C ASN A 78 -7.94 1.27 -9.45
N GLY A 79 -8.67 2.39 -9.44
CA GLY A 79 -10.13 2.39 -9.22
C GLY A 79 -10.55 1.91 -7.83
N LEU A 80 -9.66 2.09 -6.83
CA LEU A 80 -9.88 1.62 -5.46
C LEU A 80 -10.44 2.71 -4.53
N LEU A 81 -10.63 3.94 -5.02
CA LEU A 81 -11.23 5.00 -4.22
C LEU A 81 -12.73 4.77 -4.02
N ASP A 82 -13.23 5.17 -2.87
CA ASP A 82 -14.67 5.14 -2.57
C ASP A 82 -15.46 6.05 -3.54
N PRO A 83 -16.31 5.47 -4.41
CA PRO A 83 -17.06 6.24 -5.38
C PRO A 83 -18.14 7.13 -4.75
N GLU A 84 -18.59 6.89 -3.51
CA GLU A 84 -19.57 7.78 -2.86
C GLU A 84 -18.93 9.07 -2.36
N LEU A 85 -17.60 9.07 -2.15
CA LEU A 85 -16.83 10.25 -1.78
C LEU A 85 -16.28 11.03 -2.99
N PHE A 86 -16.10 10.36 -4.14
CA PHE A 86 -15.49 10.92 -5.35
C PHE A 86 -16.37 10.94 -6.59
N GLY A 87 -17.54 10.30 -6.56
CA GLY A 87 -18.56 10.27 -7.62
C GLY A 87 -19.75 11.15 -7.23
N GLU A 88 -20.19 11.98 -8.18
CA GLU A 88 -21.19 13.06 -8.05
C GLU A 88 -20.67 14.38 -7.45
N ARG A 89 -19.80 15.05 -8.20
CA ARG A 89 -19.80 16.52 -8.37
C ARG A 89 -19.44 16.90 -9.80
#